data_AF-A0A1Y2IHP9-F1
#
_entry.id   AF-A0A1Y2IHP9-F1
#
_cell.length_a   1.000
_cell.length_b   1.000
_cell.length_c   1.000
_cell.angle_alpha   90.00
_cell.angle_beta   90.00
_cell.angle_gamma   90.00
#
_symmetry.space_group_name_H-M   'P 1'
#
loop_
_entity.id
_entity.type
_entity.pdbx_description
1 polymer ?
#
loop_
_entity_poly.entity_id
_entity_poly.type
_entity_poly.pdbx_seq_one_letter_code
_entity_poly.pdbx_strand_id
1 'polypeptide(L)'
;MSSMFHIPEASVATTFGLSAVNELSGVVVSLSESLDKDIEKLQEVLNLPRDPARWTIVLAARLSCNEHVFQERIKAEMVLHHDALVQIHPSEEHGGDLLGALHAAVQNAEESFKKVEDTYHLLNFLCDGYLLHLDSADREALQEAYPVFAQTYDQLHEDVSSLSKDMVQWTDCFSATIKNSDRDACETMLQQRRFHDPSIFARELGPLFQLLQGYLQARQEIRDKCVKLRDDAILDLLSRTGDRVPTSDLLTLLGQYEQLSMTLFHESTRQSEAIRTINLLVRHADLHASAIFTPNHIMLPLAEVHEAFHRYDAMRILCAEVVHRSVDVQKTMAKHVAVLEKARDAV
;
A
#
# COMPACT_ATOMS: atom_id res chain seq x y z
N MET A 1 -68.96 -4.20 52.80
CA MET A 1 -67.61 -4.65 52.39
C MET A 1 -67.57 -4.71 50.89
N SER A 2 -66.91 -3.73 50.26
CA SER A 2 -66.21 -3.80 48.97
C SER A 2 -65.59 -2.43 48.79
N SER A 3 -64.33 -2.33 49.23
CA SER A 3 -63.49 -1.15 49.09
C SER A 3 -63.23 -0.96 47.59
N MET A 4 -63.84 0.09 47.02
CA MET A 4 -63.40 0.64 45.74
C MET A 4 -62.02 1.25 46.00
N PHE A 5 -60.98 0.56 45.53
CA PHE A 5 -59.68 1.18 45.32
C PHE A 5 -59.87 2.26 44.23
N HIS A 6 -60.02 3.51 44.64
CA HIS A 6 -59.75 4.64 43.75
C HIS A 6 -58.26 4.61 43.45
N ILE A 7 -57.91 4.17 42.24
CA ILE A 7 -56.61 4.51 41.64
C ILE A 7 -56.71 6.02 41.37
N PRO A 8 -55.88 6.87 42.00
CA PRO A 8 -55.89 8.30 41.71
C PRO A 8 -55.57 8.49 40.23
N GLU A 9 -56.38 9.27 39.50
CA GLU A 9 -55.96 9.79 38.20
C GLU A 9 -54.65 10.54 38.41
N ALA A 10 -53.56 10.03 37.83
CA ALA A 10 -52.25 10.65 37.98
C ALA A 10 -52.30 12.07 37.41
N SER A 11 -51.84 13.05 38.18
CA SER A 11 -51.80 14.45 37.75
C SER A 11 -51.02 14.58 36.43
N VAL A 12 -51.36 15.59 35.62
CA VAL A 12 -50.64 15.89 34.36
C VAL A 12 -49.14 16.08 34.61
N ALA A 13 -48.76 16.67 35.74
CA ALA A 13 -47.37 16.87 36.14
C ALA A 13 -46.64 15.55 36.43
N THR A 14 -47.30 14.62 37.14
CA THR A 14 -46.76 13.28 37.41
C THR A 14 -46.57 12.50 36.10
N THR A 15 -47.55 12.57 35.19
CA THR A 15 -47.49 11.89 33.88
C THR A 15 -46.35 12.43 33.03
N PHE A 16 -46.18 13.75 32.98
CA PHE A 16 -45.08 14.39 32.27
C PHE A 16 -43.72 14.00 32.85
N GLY A 17 -43.57 14.03 34.18
CA GLY A 17 -42.34 13.62 34.86
C GLY A 17 -41.96 12.17 34.58
N LEU A 18 -42.94 11.25 34.61
CA LEU A 18 -42.72 9.85 34.28
C LEU A 18 -42.32 9.66 32.81
N SER A 19 -42.92 10.39 31.86
CA SER A 19 -42.51 10.34 30.45
C SER A 19 -41.07 10.80 30.27
N ALA A 20 -40.71 11.96 30.84
CA ALA A 20 -39.38 12.54 30.72
C ALA A 20 -38.29 11.63 31.33
N VAL A 21 -38.55 11.04 32.50
CA VAL A 21 -37.63 10.08 33.15
C VAL A 21 -37.44 8.82 32.29
N ASN A 22 -38.52 8.26 31.75
CA ASN A 22 -38.44 7.08 30.89
C ASN A 22 -37.72 7.36 29.58
N GLU A 23 -37.99 8.50 28.94
CA GLU A 23 -37.35 8.90 27.69
C GLU A 23 -35.85 9.13 27.88
N LEU A 24 -35.44 9.92 28.88
CA LEU A 24 -34.02 10.20 29.12
C LEU A 24 -33.25 8.96 29.58
N SER A 25 -33.86 8.12 30.43
CA SER A 25 -33.27 6.84 30.79
C SER A 25 -33.08 5.95 29.56
N GLY A 26 -34.10 5.88 28.69
CA GLY A 26 -34.02 5.15 27.43
C GLY A 26 -32.90 5.65 26.50
N VAL A 27 -32.70 6.97 26.42
CA VAL A 27 -31.60 7.58 25.65
C VAL A 27 -30.24 7.15 26.20
N VAL A 28 -30.02 7.24 27.52
CA VAL A 28 -28.75 6.84 28.16
C VAL A 28 -28.44 5.36 27.91
N VAL A 29 -29.44 4.48 28.08
CA VAL A 29 -29.29 3.03 27.84
C VAL A 29 -28.99 2.74 26.37
N SER A 30 -29.76 3.32 25.45
CA SER A 30 -29.60 3.13 24.01
C SER A 30 -28.22 3.62 23.51
N LEU A 31 -27.76 4.78 23.98
CA LEU A 31 -26.42 5.29 23.66
C LEU A 31 -25.33 4.35 24.19
N SER A 32 -25.48 3.85 25.41
CA SER A 32 -24.52 2.91 26.00
C SER A 32 -24.43 1.61 25.19
N GLU A 33 -25.57 1.05 24.81
CA GLU A 33 -25.64 -0.17 23.98
C GLU A 33 -25.06 0.04 22.59
N SER A 34 -25.33 1.19 21.96
CA SER A 34 -24.77 1.52 20.64
C SER A 34 -23.24 1.58 20.69
N LEU A 35 -22.66 2.16 21.74
CA LEU A 35 -21.22 2.24 21.89
C LEU A 35 -20.58 0.89 22.21
N ASP A 36 -21.25 0.01 22.93
CA ASP A 36 -20.80 -1.37 23.13
C ASP A 36 -20.75 -2.13 21.80
N LYS A 37 -21.79 -1.97 20.96
CA LYS A 37 -21.83 -2.58 19.61
C LYS A 37 -20.67 -2.16 18.71
N ASP A 38 -20.20 -0.92 18.81
CA ASP A 38 -19.02 -0.47 18.05
C ASP A 38 -17.74 -1.21 18.47
N ILE A 39 -17.59 -1.51 19.77
CA ILE A 39 -16.48 -2.30 20.27
C ILE A 39 -16.63 -3.77 19.85
N GLU A 40 -17.84 -4.34 19.92
CA GLU A 40 -18.13 -5.70 19.44
C GLU A 40 -17.83 -5.82 17.94
N LYS A 41 -18.23 -4.84 17.14
CA LYS A 41 -17.92 -4.80 15.71
C LYS A 41 -16.42 -4.75 15.45
N LEU A 42 -15.66 -3.97 16.24
CA LEU A 42 -14.19 -3.99 16.15
C LEU A 42 -13.63 -5.39 16.47
N GLN A 43 -14.17 -6.02 17.52
CA GLN A 43 -13.79 -7.38 17.92
C GLN A 43 -14.02 -8.37 16.77
N GLU A 44 -15.17 -8.31 16.11
CA GLU A 44 -15.50 -9.15 14.96
C GLU A 44 -14.58 -8.90 13.76
N VAL A 45 -14.43 -7.63 13.35
CA VAL A 45 -13.62 -7.24 12.18
C VAL A 45 -12.17 -7.68 12.34
N LEU A 46 -11.62 -7.54 13.55
CA LEU A 46 -10.23 -7.92 13.86
C LEU A 46 -10.10 -9.36 14.36
N ASN A 47 -11.19 -10.13 14.38
CA ASN A 47 -11.25 -11.52 14.86
C ASN A 47 -10.63 -11.69 16.27
N LEU A 48 -10.91 -10.77 17.18
CA LEU A 48 -10.35 -10.75 18.53
C LEU A 48 -11.05 -11.77 19.45
N PRO A 49 -10.33 -12.33 20.44
CA PRO A 49 -10.93 -13.26 21.39
C PRO A 49 -12.03 -12.59 22.21
N ARG A 50 -12.94 -13.36 22.81
CA ARG A 50 -14.02 -12.80 23.65
C ARG A 50 -13.52 -12.10 24.91
N ASP A 51 -12.34 -12.47 25.40
CA ASP A 51 -11.72 -11.87 26.58
C ASP A 51 -10.92 -10.60 26.17
N PRO A 52 -11.34 -9.39 26.56
CA PRO A 52 -10.67 -8.14 26.22
C PRO A 52 -9.24 -8.04 26.75
N ALA A 53 -8.94 -8.71 27.86
CA ALA A 53 -7.59 -8.71 28.43
C ALA A 53 -6.54 -9.33 27.48
N ARG A 54 -6.99 -10.11 26.49
CA ARG A 54 -6.12 -10.79 25.51
C ARG A 54 -6.02 -10.07 24.17
N TRP A 55 -6.80 -9.01 23.93
CA TRP A 55 -6.87 -8.35 22.62
C TRP A 55 -5.51 -7.85 22.13
N THR A 56 -4.79 -7.10 22.98
CA THR A 56 -3.46 -6.58 22.66
C THR A 56 -2.50 -7.70 22.29
N ILE A 57 -2.40 -8.74 23.12
CA ILE A 57 -1.43 -9.83 22.94
C ILE A 57 -1.73 -10.60 21.65
N VAL A 58 -3.00 -10.93 21.40
CA VAL A 58 -3.39 -11.70 20.22
C VAL A 58 -3.21 -10.90 18.94
N LEU A 59 -3.64 -9.64 18.90
CA LEU A 59 -3.50 -8.81 17.70
C LEU A 59 -2.02 -8.50 17.42
N ALA A 60 -1.24 -8.14 18.44
CA ALA A 60 0.19 -7.90 18.28
C ALA A 60 0.94 -9.14 17.76
N ALA A 61 0.63 -10.33 18.30
CA ALA A 61 1.23 -11.58 17.84
C ALA A 61 0.88 -11.89 16.37
N ARG A 62 -0.36 -11.65 15.95
CA ARG A 62 -0.77 -11.85 14.55
C ARG A 62 -0.06 -10.89 13.60
N LEU A 63 -0.06 -9.59 13.91
CA LEU A 63 0.59 -8.58 13.08
C LEU A 63 2.11 -8.81 12.99
N SER A 64 2.74 -9.14 14.12
CA SER A 64 4.17 -9.49 14.17
C SER A 64 4.48 -10.76 13.38
N CYS A 65 3.64 -11.79 13.48
CA CYS A 65 3.80 -13.01 12.70
C CYS A 65 3.73 -12.72 11.19
N ASN A 66 2.75 -11.93 10.75
CA ASN A 66 2.60 -11.55 9.35
C ASN A 66 3.82 -10.80 8.82
N GLU A 67 4.31 -9.80 9.58
CA GLU A 67 5.52 -9.05 9.22
C GLU A 67 6.76 -9.96 9.19
N HIS A 68 6.91 -10.87 10.16
CA HIS A 68 8.05 -11.79 10.19
C HIS A 68 8.03 -12.78 9.01
N VAL A 69 6.87 -13.39 8.72
CA VAL A 69 6.70 -14.28 7.56
C VAL A 69 7.00 -13.53 6.26
N PHE A 70 6.56 -12.28 6.14
CA PHE A 70 6.89 -11.44 5.01
C PHE A 70 8.40 -11.22 4.89
N GLN A 71 9.08 -10.81 5.97
CA GLN A 71 10.52 -10.54 5.97
C GLN A 71 11.34 -11.76 5.56
N GLU A 72 11.05 -12.93 6.13
CA GLU A 72 11.76 -14.18 5.79
C GLU A 72 11.53 -14.57 4.33
N ARG A 73 10.28 -14.46 3.85
CA ARG A 73 9.93 -14.82 2.48
C ARG A 73 10.59 -13.90 1.48
N ILE A 74 10.48 -12.59 1.66
CA ILE A 74 10.99 -11.61 0.69
C ILE A 74 12.51 -11.66 0.60
N LYS A 75 13.18 -11.84 1.75
CA LYS A 75 14.62 -12.06 1.80
C LYS A 75 15.04 -13.28 0.99
N ALA A 76 14.38 -14.42 1.19
CA ALA A 76 14.69 -15.65 0.46
C ALA A 76 14.45 -15.49 -1.06
N GLU A 77 13.33 -14.86 -1.45
CA GLU A 77 12.99 -14.62 -2.86
C GLU A 77 13.98 -13.68 -3.54
N MET A 78 14.36 -12.57 -2.89
CA MET A 78 15.37 -11.63 -3.42
C MET A 78 16.73 -12.30 -3.63
N VAL A 79 17.18 -13.13 -2.68
CA VAL A 79 18.43 -13.89 -2.81
C VAL A 79 18.34 -14.87 -3.98
N LEU A 80 17.23 -15.60 -4.11
CA LEU A 80 17.03 -16.56 -5.19
C LEU A 80 17.02 -15.87 -6.56
N HIS A 81 16.30 -14.75 -6.70
CA HIS A 81 16.26 -13.97 -7.94
C HIS A 81 17.63 -13.42 -8.31
N HIS A 82 18.37 -12.88 -7.34
CA HIS A 82 19.73 -12.39 -7.55
C HIS A 82 20.66 -13.51 -8.01
N ASP A 83 20.71 -14.64 -7.28
CA ASP A 83 21.57 -15.78 -7.62
C ASP A 83 21.22 -16.34 -9.02
N ALA A 84 19.93 -16.37 -9.38
CA ALA A 84 19.49 -16.79 -10.71
C ALA A 84 19.94 -15.80 -11.81
N LEU A 85 19.82 -14.49 -11.59
CA LEU A 85 20.28 -13.49 -12.55
C LEU A 85 21.80 -13.54 -12.76
N VAL A 86 22.58 -13.77 -11.70
CA VAL A 86 24.04 -13.95 -11.81
C VAL A 86 24.38 -15.19 -12.64
N GLN A 87 23.61 -16.27 -12.51
CA GLN A 87 23.81 -17.49 -13.30
C GLN A 87 23.43 -17.32 -14.78
N ILE A 88 22.33 -16.61 -15.07
CA ILE A 88 21.84 -16.39 -16.43
C ILE A 88 22.72 -15.37 -17.16
N HIS A 89 23.15 -14.31 -16.47
CA HIS A 89 23.94 -13.21 -17.01
C HIS A 89 25.31 -13.11 -16.31
N PRO A 90 26.21 -14.09 -16.49
CA PRO A 90 27.52 -14.05 -15.85
C PRO A 90 28.31 -12.85 -16.37
N SER A 91 28.76 -11.99 -15.45
CA SER A 91 29.59 -10.83 -15.76
C SER A 91 30.88 -10.90 -14.94
N GLU A 92 31.97 -11.29 -15.58
CA GLU A 92 33.30 -11.34 -14.97
C GLU A 92 33.80 -9.94 -14.61
N GLU A 93 33.43 -8.92 -15.40
CA GLU A 93 33.88 -7.54 -15.24
C GLU A 93 33.20 -6.81 -14.07
N HIS A 94 31.97 -7.19 -13.72
CA HIS A 94 31.16 -6.48 -12.72
C HIS A 94 31.15 -7.17 -11.35
N GLY A 95 31.84 -8.31 -11.19
CA GLY A 95 32.00 -8.97 -9.89
C GLY A 95 30.67 -9.30 -9.17
N GLY A 96 29.59 -9.48 -9.92
CA GLY A 96 28.23 -9.69 -9.41
C GLY A 96 27.34 -8.43 -9.35
N ASP A 97 27.85 -7.24 -9.67
CA ASP A 97 27.03 -6.02 -9.76
C ASP A 97 26.10 -6.06 -10.97
N LEU A 98 24.92 -6.66 -10.75
CA LEU A 98 23.86 -6.79 -11.74
C LEU A 98 23.35 -5.42 -12.23
N LEU A 99 23.17 -4.45 -11.33
CA LEU A 99 22.65 -3.15 -11.74
C LEU A 99 23.67 -2.40 -12.59
N GLY A 100 24.95 -2.41 -12.20
CA GLY A 100 26.03 -1.88 -13.03
C GLY A 100 26.12 -2.58 -14.38
N ALA A 101 26.03 -3.93 -14.40
CA ALA A 101 26.08 -4.72 -15.62
C ALA A 101 24.90 -4.46 -16.57
N LEU A 102 23.70 -4.17 -16.03
CA LEU A 102 22.55 -3.76 -16.84
C LEU A 102 22.75 -2.36 -17.44
N HIS A 103 23.21 -1.38 -16.64
CA HIS A 103 23.54 -0.05 -17.16
C HIS A 103 24.56 -0.12 -18.31
N ALA A 104 25.63 -0.90 -18.13
CA ALA A 104 26.65 -1.09 -19.15
C ALA A 104 26.09 -1.75 -20.42
N ALA A 105 25.18 -2.72 -20.29
CA ALA A 105 24.55 -3.36 -21.45
C ALA A 105 23.61 -2.42 -22.22
N VAL A 106 22.82 -1.61 -21.51
CA VAL A 106 21.97 -0.59 -22.14
C VAL A 106 22.83 0.43 -22.89
N GLN A 107 23.90 0.93 -22.25
CA GLN A 107 24.85 1.83 -22.89
C GLN A 107 25.52 1.20 -24.13
N ASN A 108 25.94 -0.06 -24.04
CA ASN A 108 26.53 -0.76 -25.18
C ASN A 108 25.52 -0.96 -26.34
N ALA A 109 24.25 -1.20 -26.04
CA ALA A 109 23.19 -1.27 -27.03
C ALA A 109 22.97 0.10 -27.71
N GLU A 110 22.91 1.19 -26.93
CA GLU A 110 22.83 2.57 -27.44
C GLU A 110 24.02 2.91 -28.34
N GLU A 111 25.25 2.59 -27.91
CA GLU A 111 26.47 2.81 -28.70
C GLU A 111 26.48 1.98 -29.99
N SER A 112 25.98 0.73 -29.94
CA SER A 112 25.89 -0.14 -31.11
C SER A 112 24.86 0.38 -32.12
N PHE A 113 23.71 0.86 -31.65
CA PHE A 113 22.72 1.50 -32.51
C PHE A 113 23.24 2.80 -33.12
N LYS A 114 23.94 3.64 -32.35
CA LYS A 114 24.55 4.87 -32.87
C LYS A 114 25.49 4.62 -34.05
N LYS A 115 26.26 3.53 -34.02
CA LYS A 115 27.10 3.12 -35.17
C LYS A 115 26.28 2.75 -36.40
N VAL A 116 25.11 2.14 -36.23
CA VAL A 116 24.16 1.87 -37.32
C VAL A 116 23.59 3.17 -37.84
N GLU A 117 23.17 4.08 -36.97
CA GLU A 117 22.65 5.40 -37.31
C GLU A 117 23.65 6.21 -38.16
N ASP A 118 24.90 6.31 -37.72
CA ASP A 118 25.97 6.96 -38.48
C ASP A 118 26.16 6.32 -39.87
N THR A 119 26.14 4.98 -39.94
CA THR A 119 26.31 4.23 -41.20
C THR A 119 25.10 4.41 -42.13
N TYR A 120 23.89 4.42 -41.59
CA TYR A 120 22.65 4.60 -42.33
C TYR A 120 22.54 6.02 -42.89
N HIS A 121 22.89 7.04 -42.12
CA HIS A 121 22.94 8.42 -42.61
C HIS A 121 23.99 8.61 -43.70
N LEU A 122 25.18 8.01 -43.56
CA LEU A 122 26.19 8.02 -44.61
C LEU A 122 25.69 7.32 -45.88
N LEU A 123 25.03 6.16 -45.74
CA LEU A 123 24.43 5.44 -46.86
C LEU A 123 23.41 6.32 -47.59
N ASN A 124 22.49 6.96 -46.87
CA ASN A 124 21.46 7.83 -47.48
C ASN A 124 22.08 9.01 -48.23
N PHE A 125 23.05 9.69 -47.61
CA PHE A 125 23.77 10.79 -48.25
C PHE A 125 24.46 10.36 -49.56
N LEU A 126 25.13 9.20 -49.55
CA LEU A 126 25.80 8.68 -50.73
C LEU A 126 24.81 8.18 -51.80
N CYS A 127 23.69 7.57 -51.39
CA CYS A 127 22.61 7.19 -52.31
C CYS A 127 22.07 8.41 -53.07
N ASP A 128 21.81 9.52 -52.37
CA ASP A 128 21.26 10.73 -52.97
C ASP A 128 22.18 11.31 -54.07
N GLY A 129 23.50 11.21 -53.90
CA GLY A 129 24.48 11.76 -54.84
C GLY A 129 24.97 10.79 -55.93
N TYR A 130 25.09 9.49 -55.61
CA TYR A 130 25.93 8.57 -56.39
C TYR A 130 25.21 7.32 -56.91
N LEU A 131 23.93 7.11 -56.56
CA LEU A 131 23.17 5.92 -57.00
C LEU A 131 23.08 5.78 -58.53
N LEU A 132 22.96 6.90 -59.25
CA LEU A 132 22.89 6.93 -60.72
C LEU A 132 24.24 6.66 -61.41
N HIS A 133 25.34 6.77 -60.67
CA HIS A 133 26.69 6.52 -61.14
C HIS A 133 27.12 5.05 -60.99
N LEU A 134 26.33 4.24 -60.27
CA LEU A 134 26.52 2.79 -60.18
C LEU A 134 26.10 2.07 -61.47
N ASP A 135 26.68 0.88 -61.68
CA ASP A 135 26.21 -0.03 -62.73
C ASP A 135 24.79 -0.57 -62.42
N SER A 136 24.18 -1.24 -63.41
CA SER A 136 22.80 -1.72 -63.27
C SER A 136 22.63 -2.75 -62.15
N ALA A 137 23.64 -3.60 -61.93
CA ALA A 137 23.54 -4.71 -60.99
C ALA A 137 23.68 -4.22 -59.53
N ASP A 138 24.65 -3.34 -59.27
CA ASP A 138 24.87 -2.73 -57.95
C ASP A 138 23.71 -1.80 -57.57
N ARG A 139 23.13 -1.11 -58.56
CA ARG A 139 21.95 -0.26 -58.35
C ARG A 139 20.72 -1.06 -57.96
N GLU A 140 20.43 -2.15 -58.69
CA GLU A 140 19.29 -3.03 -58.37
C GLU A 140 19.45 -3.67 -56.99
N ALA A 141 20.64 -4.20 -56.68
CA ALA A 141 20.94 -4.81 -55.38
C ALA A 141 20.75 -3.81 -54.22
N LEU A 142 21.17 -2.56 -54.39
CA LEU A 142 20.99 -1.52 -53.38
C LEU A 142 19.53 -1.10 -53.23
N GLN A 143 18.79 -0.97 -54.34
CA GLN A 143 17.36 -0.63 -54.31
C GLN A 143 16.50 -1.72 -53.65
N GLU A 144 16.89 -2.99 -53.80
CA GLU A 144 16.22 -4.11 -53.13
C GLU A 144 16.54 -4.16 -51.62
N ALA A 145 17.78 -3.88 -51.23
CA ALA A 145 18.21 -3.93 -49.83
C ALA A 145 17.73 -2.72 -49.00
N TYR A 146 17.56 -1.55 -49.63
CA TYR A 146 17.28 -0.29 -48.93
C TYR A 146 16.01 -0.31 -48.05
N PRO A 147 14.85 -0.84 -48.49
CA PRO A 147 13.66 -0.92 -47.64
C PRO A 147 13.89 -1.76 -46.37
N VAL A 148 14.69 -2.82 -46.48
CA VAL A 148 15.03 -3.69 -45.33
C VAL A 148 15.94 -2.94 -44.34
N PHE A 149 16.89 -2.14 -44.84
CA PHE A 149 17.72 -1.28 -44.00
C PHE A 149 16.90 -0.24 -43.25
N ALA A 150 15.98 0.45 -43.94
CA ALA A 150 15.10 1.44 -43.32
C ALA A 150 14.23 0.80 -42.22
N GLN A 151 13.57 -0.33 -42.52
CA GLN A 151 12.76 -1.05 -41.55
C GLN A 151 13.57 -1.51 -40.34
N THR A 152 14.78 -2.04 -40.56
CA THR A 152 15.64 -2.52 -39.47
C THR A 152 16.14 -1.35 -38.61
N TYR A 153 16.46 -0.22 -39.23
CA TYR A 153 16.85 1.00 -38.53
C TYR A 153 15.73 1.51 -37.61
N ASP A 154 14.50 1.62 -38.14
CA ASP A 154 13.34 2.09 -37.36
C ASP A 154 13.05 1.16 -36.17
N GLN A 155 13.10 -0.16 -36.38
CA GLN A 155 12.90 -1.13 -35.30
C GLN A 155 13.99 -1.03 -34.22
N LEU A 156 15.26 -0.91 -34.62
CA LEU A 156 16.35 -0.75 -33.65
C LEU A 156 16.22 0.56 -32.85
N HIS A 157 15.74 1.62 -33.50
CA HIS A 157 15.47 2.89 -32.83
C HIS A 157 14.35 2.77 -31.78
N GLU A 158 13.26 2.07 -32.11
CA GLU A 158 12.17 1.78 -31.16
C GLU A 158 12.66 0.92 -30.00
N ASP A 159 13.43 -0.14 -30.27
CA ASP A 159 13.97 -1.05 -29.27
C ASP A 159 14.88 -0.32 -28.27
N VAL A 160 15.82 0.50 -28.76
CA VAL A 160 16.72 1.30 -27.90
C VAL A 160 15.94 2.34 -27.09
N SER A 161 14.98 3.01 -27.71
CA SER A 161 14.12 3.98 -27.01
C SER A 161 13.31 3.32 -25.89
N SER A 162 12.82 2.09 -26.12
CA SER A 162 12.15 1.29 -25.10
C SER A 162 13.09 0.90 -23.97
N LEU A 163 14.32 0.48 -24.27
CA LEU A 163 15.34 0.15 -23.27
C LEU A 163 15.65 1.34 -22.35
N SER A 164 15.90 2.53 -22.91
CA SER A 164 16.22 3.72 -22.10
C SER A 164 15.02 4.13 -21.22
N LYS A 165 13.80 4.00 -21.74
CA LYS A 165 12.58 4.28 -20.97
C LYS A 165 12.36 3.29 -19.83
N ASP A 166 12.50 1.99 -20.12
CA ASP A 166 12.37 0.93 -19.12
C ASP A 166 13.44 1.08 -18.04
N MET A 167 14.66 1.46 -18.42
CA MET A 167 15.74 1.70 -17.46
C MET A 167 15.36 2.79 -16.45
N VAL A 168 14.85 3.93 -16.92
CA VAL A 168 14.40 5.02 -16.04
C VAL A 168 13.23 4.56 -15.16
N GLN A 169 12.26 3.86 -15.73
CA GLN A 169 11.07 3.42 -15.01
C GLN A 169 11.39 2.44 -13.88
N TRP A 170 12.32 1.50 -14.11
CA TRP A 170 12.58 0.39 -13.18
C TRP A 170 13.81 0.60 -12.30
N THR A 171 14.54 1.72 -12.44
CA THR A 171 15.77 2.00 -11.68
C THR A 171 15.58 1.86 -10.16
N ASP A 172 14.50 2.41 -9.60
CA ASP A 172 14.25 2.35 -8.16
C ASP A 172 13.92 0.92 -7.69
N CYS A 173 13.15 0.17 -8.48
CA CYS A 173 12.85 -1.23 -8.23
C CYS A 173 14.12 -2.07 -8.27
N PHE A 174 14.94 -1.94 -9.31
CA PHE A 174 16.21 -2.65 -9.42
C PHE A 174 17.18 -2.24 -8.29
N SER A 175 17.18 -0.96 -7.91
CA SER A 175 17.99 -0.46 -6.79
C SER A 175 17.60 -1.09 -5.45
N ALA A 176 16.31 -1.35 -5.24
CA ALA A 176 15.82 -1.98 -4.02
C ALA A 176 15.95 -3.52 -4.02
N THR A 177 15.90 -4.16 -5.21
CA THR A 177 15.72 -5.62 -5.33
C THR A 177 16.90 -6.39 -5.90
N ILE A 178 17.68 -5.76 -6.79
CA ILE A 178 18.73 -6.39 -7.59
C ILE A 178 20.12 -5.78 -7.31
N LYS A 179 20.18 -4.53 -6.84
CA LYS A 179 21.44 -3.82 -6.60
C LYS A 179 22.31 -4.58 -5.59
N ASN A 180 23.52 -4.81 -6.04
CA ASN A 180 24.50 -5.69 -5.41
C ASN A 180 25.25 -5.01 -4.26
N SER A 181 24.52 -4.59 -3.22
CA SER A 181 25.12 -4.25 -1.94
C SER A 181 24.64 -5.28 -0.94
N ASP A 182 25.52 -6.23 -0.60
CA ASP A 182 25.45 -7.26 0.45
C ASP A 182 24.08 -7.86 0.80
N ARG A 183 24.02 -9.18 1.01
CA ARG A 183 22.88 -9.77 1.76
C ARG A 183 22.57 -8.99 3.04
N ASP A 184 23.59 -8.34 3.60
CA ASP A 184 23.54 -7.43 4.73
C ASP A 184 22.76 -6.12 4.47
N ALA A 185 22.69 -5.57 3.24
CA ALA A 185 21.92 -4.35 2.98
C ALA A 185 20.42 -4.63 2.84
N CYS A 186 20.02 -5.74 2.22
CA CYS A 186 18.62 -6.21 2.24
C CYS A 186 18.20 -6.50 3.68
N GLU A 187 19.03 -7.22 4.43
CA GLU A 187 18.83 -7.47 5.85
C GLU A 187 18.71 -6.16 6.64
N THR A 188 19.62 -5.21 6.43
CA THR A 188 19.59 -3.90 7.10
C THR A 188 18.32 -3.12 6.76
N MET A 189 17.90 -3.10 5.50
CA MET A 189 16.65 -2.47 5.07
C MET A 189 15.45 -3.11 5.76
N LEU A 190 15.40 -4.45 5.85
CA LEU A 190 14.33 -5.17 6.53
C LEU A 190 14.33 -4.92 8.05
N GLN A 191 15.51 -4.86 8.67
CA GLN A 191 15.67 -4.57 10.10
C GLN A 191 15.29 -3.13 10.48
N GLN A 192 15.49 -2.17 9.58
CA GLN A 192 15.11 -0.77 9.79
C GLN A 192 13.60 -0.52 9.70
N ARG A 193 12.81 -1.53 9.32
CA ARG A 193 11.36 -1.40 9.18
C ARG A 193 10.72 -1.16 10.55
N ARG A 194 9.76 -0.22 10.57
CA ARG A 194 9.03 0.14 11.80
C ARG A 194 8.50 -1.08 12.56
N PHE A 195 7.94 -2.06 11.86
CA PHE A 195 7.27 -3.20 12.51
C PHE A 195 8.18 -4.43 12.69
N HIS A 196 9.48 -4.30 12.44
CA HIS A 196 10.44 -5.36 12.72
C HIS A 196 10.48 -5.73 14.22
N ASP A 197 10.40 -4.73 15.11
CA ASP A 197 10.30 -4.98 16.56
C ASP A 197 8.84 -5.29 16.96
N PRO A 198 8.54 -6.54 17.40
CA PRO A 198 7.19 -6.93 17.83
C PRO A 198 6.67 -6.11 19.02
N SER A 199 7.57 -5.54 19.82
CA SER A 199 7.20 -4.77 21.02
C SER A 199 6.40 -3.50 20.68
N ILE A 200 6.57 -2.98 19.46
CA ILE A 200 5.89 -1.78 18.97
C ILE A 200 4.37 -1.98 18.93
N PHE A 201 3.91 -3.14 18.47
CA PHE A 201 2.48 -3.45 18.44
C PHE A 201 1.89 -3.47 19.85
N ALA A 202 2.55 -4.13 20.80
CA ALA A 202 2.08 -4.18 22.18
C ALA A 202 2.05 -2.79 22.83
N ARG A 203 3.09 -1.98 22.57
CA ARG A 203 3.22 -0.61 23.09
C ARG A 203 2.13 0.33 22.55
N GLU A 204 1.79 0.23 21.28
CA GLU A 204 0.80 1.11 20.64
C GLU A 204 -0.65 0.65 20.83
N LEU A 205 -0.91 -0.67 20.74
CA LEU A 205 -2.27 -1.22 20.92
C LEU A 205 -2.69 -1.28 22.38
N GLY A 206 -1.75 -1.52 23.31
CA GLY A 206 -2.03 -1.74 24.73
C GLY A 206 -2.88 -0.64 25.37
N PRO A 207 -2.45 0.64 25.32
CA PRO A 207 -3.22 1.74 25.88
C PRO A 207 -4.61 1.91 25.25
N LEU A 208 -4.74 1.65 23.95
CA LEU A 208 -6.00 1.79 23.22
C LEU A 208 -7.01 0.71 23.65
N PHE A 209 -6.59 -0.55 23.75
CA PHE A 209 -7.47 -1.61 24.21
C PHE A 209 -7.79 -1.52 25.70
N GLN A 210 -6.84 -1.06 26.53
CA GLN A 210 -7.11 -0.76 27.94
C GLN A 210 -8.17 0.33 28.09
N LEU A 211 -8.11 1.37 27.25
CA LEU A 211 -9.13 2.42 27.22
C LEU A 211 -10.52 1.86 26.86
N LEU A 212 -10.60 1.05 25.80
CA LEU A 212 -11.86 0.43 25.36
C LEU A 212 -12.43 -0.52 26.43
N GLN A 213 -11.58 -1.30 27.10
CA GLN A 213 -11.98 -2.16 28.22
C GLN A 213 -12.51 -1.33 29.39
N GLY A 214 -11.85 -0.21 29.70
CA GLY A 214 -12.31 0.74 30.71
C GLY A 214 -13.70 1.29 30.39
N TYR A 215 -13.99 1.61 29.12
CA TYR A 215 -15.31 2.07 28.70
C TYR A 215 -16.40 1.00 28.84
N LEU A 216 -16.13 -0.26 28.50
CA LEU A 216 -17.09 -1.35 28.73
C LEU A 216 -17.49 -1.46 30.22
N GLN A 217 -16.52 -1.34 31.12
CA GLN A 217 -16.77 -1.37 32.57
C GLN A 217 -17.53 -0.12 33.03
N ALA A 218 -17.08 1.07 32.63
CA ALA A 218 -17.70 2.34 33.00
C ALA A 218 -19.16 2.43 32.51
N ARG A 219 -19.46 1.95 31.30
CA ARG A 219 -20.83 1.93 30.77
C ARG A 219 -21.75 0.98 31.50
N GLN A 220 -21.23 -0.14 32.00
CA GLN A 220 -22.03 -1.00 32.87
C GLN A 220 -22.44 -0.24 34.14
N GLU A 221 -21.51 0.48 34.78
CA GLU A 221 -21.84 1.31 35.93
C GLU A 221 -22.82 2.44 35.60
N ILE A 222 -22.70 3.08 34.44
CA ILE A 222 -23.62 4.13 33.98
C ILE A 222 -25.03 3.56 33.80
N ARG A 223 -25.17 2.38 33.17
CA ARG A 223 -26.46 1.70 33.02
C ARG A 223 -27.09 1.36 34.36
N ASP A 224 -26.31 0.77 35.28
CA ASP A 224 -26.81 0.40 36.61
C ASP A 224 -27.25 1.65 37.41
N LYS A 225 -26.46 2.74 37.35
CA LYS A 225 -26.83 4.04 37.93
C LYS A 225 -28.09 4.62 37.30
N CYS A 226 -28.22 4.54 35.97
CA CYS A 226 -29.38 5.05 35.23
C CYS A 226 -30.66 4.29 35.58
N VAL A 227 -30.61 2.96 35.63
CA VAL A 227 -31.75 2.11 36.02
C VAL A 227 -32.17 2.41 37.45
N LYS A 228 -31.22 2.46 38.38
CA LYS A 228 -31.51 2.81 39.78
C LYS A 228 -32.14 4.20 39.90
N LEU A 229 -31.56 5.20 39.24
CA LEU A 229 -32.08 6.56 39.24
C LEU A 229 -33.51 6.62 38.69
N ARG A 230 -33.80 5.84 37.64
CA ARG A 230 -35.13 5.74 37.04
C ARG A 230 -36.13 5.12 38.01
N ASP A 231 -35.77 4.00 38.60
CA ASP A 231 -36.67 3.26 39.48
C ASP A 231 -36.96 4.06 40.78
N ASP A 232 -35.93 4.68 41.36
CA ASP A 232 -36.06 5.58 42.53
C ASP A 232 -36.95 6.79 42.19
N ALA A 233 -36.76 7.39 41.00
CA ALA A 233 -37.56 8.53 40.56
C ALA A 233 -39.02 8.17 40.27
N ILE A 234 -39.29 7.03 39.61
CA ILE A 234 -40.64 6.54 39.37
C ILE A 234 -41.35 6.30 40.70
N LEU A 235 -40.67 5.66 41.65
CA LEU A 235 -41.23 5.37 42.97
C LEU A 235 -41.53 6.66 43.76
N ASP A 236 -40.62 7.63 43.75
CA ASP A 236 -40.84 8.94 44.37
C ASP A 236 -42.04 9.66 43.74
N LEU A 237 -42.08 9.78 42.40
CA LEU A 237 -43.16 10.47 41.68
C LEU A 237 -44.54 9.83 41.91
N LEU A 238 -44.61 8.50 42.03
CA LEU A 238 -45.86 7.78 42.30
C LEU A 238 -46.28 7.83 43.78
N SER A 239 -45.34 8.01 44.70
CA SER A 239 -45.61 8.05 46.16
C SER A 239 -46.09 9.41 46.68
N ARG A 240 -45.87 10.48 45.91
CA ARG A 240 -46.23 11.85 46.31
C ARG A 240 -47.75 12.04 46.33
N THR A 241 -48.28 12.49 47.48
CA THR A 241 -49.69 12.88 47.63
C THR A 241 -49.88 14.36 47.27
N GLY A 242 -50.45 14.65 46.09
CA GLY A 242 -50.81 15.99 45.64
C GLY A 242 -50.48 16.26 44.16
N ASP A 243 -51.18 17.20 43.53
CA ASP A 243 -51.08 17.49 42.08
C ASP A 243 -49.82 18.24 41.62
N ARG A 244 -48.87 18.52 42.51
CA ARG A 244 -47.72 19.39 42.22
C ARG A 244 -46.40 18.69 42.46
N VAL A 245 -45.69 18.38 41.37
CA VAL A 245 -44.25 18.08 41.38
C VAL A 245 -43.50 19.42 41.35
N PRO A 246 -42.66 19.74 42.35
CA PRO A 246 -41.84 20.95 42.31
C PRO A 246 -40.92 20.92 41.09
N THR A 247 -40.98 21.96 40.26
CA THR A 247 -40.17 22.08 39.04
C THR A 247 -38.68 21.96 39.33
N SER A 248 -38.21 22.45 40.48
CA SER A 248 -36.81 22.35 40.92
C SER A 248 -36.32 20.92 41.08
N ASP A 249 -37.16 20.05 41.64
CA ASP A 249 -36.82 18.65 41.91
C ASP A 249 -36.73 17.88 40.59
N LEU A 250 -37.70 18.12 39.71
CA LEU A 250 -37.72 17.50 38.38
C LEU A 250 -36.52 17.97 37.55
N LEU A 251 -36.20 19.26 37.53
CA LEU A 251 -35.02 19.77 36.81
C LEU A 251 -33.70 19.19 37.34
N THR A 252 -33.60 19.03 38.66
CA THR A 252 -32.42 18.43 39.29
C THR A 252 -32.27 16.95 38.89
N LEU A 253 -33.38 16.21 38.87
CA LEU A 253 -33.42 14.82 38.41
C LEU A 253 -33.05 14.69 36.93
N LEU A 254 -33.65 15.50 36.06
CA LEU A 254 -33.35 15.50 34.62
C LEU A 254 -31.88 15.86 34.36
N GLY A 255 -31.32 16.80 35.13
CA GLY A 255 -29.91 17.16 35.06
C GLY A 255 -28.95 16.00 35.38
N GLN A 256 -29.36 15.01 36.18
CA GLN A 256 -28.55 13.82 36.42
C GLN A 256 -28.48 12.91 35.19
N TYR A 257 -29.58 12.74 34.46
CA TYR A 257 -29.56 12.01 33.18
C TYR A 257 -28.74 12.73 32.12
N GLU A 258 -28.81 14.06 32.08
CA GLU A 258 -27.98 14.87 31.20
C GLU A 258 -26.49 14.66 31.49
N GLN A 259 -26.07 14.62 32.76
CA GLN A 259 -24.69 14.32 33.15
C GLN A 259 -24.23 12.93 32.69
N LEU A 260 -25.08 11.91 32.85
CA LEU A 260 -24.78 10.56 32.33
C LEU A 260 -24.63 10.57 30.80
N SER A 261 -25.53 11.28 30.11
CA SER A 261 -25.49 11.41 28.64
C SER A 261 -24.23 12.15 28.17
N MET A 262 -23.83 13.22 28.85
CA MET A 262 -22.59 13.95 28.56
C MET A 262 -21.34 13.10 28.77
N THR A 263 -21.35 12.24 29.79
CA THR A 263 -20.26 11.28 30.02
C THR A 263 -20.15 10.32 28.84
N LEU A 264 -21.27 9.70 28.42
CA LEU A 264 -21.31 8.81 27.26
C LEU A 264 -20.89 9.51 25.96
N PHE A 265 -21.25 10.79 25.78
CA PHE A 265 -20.84 11.56 24.62
C PHE A 265 -19.31 11.78 24.57
N HIS A 266 -18.70 12.08 25.71
CA HIS A 266 -17.24 12.19 25.81
C HIS A 266 -16.53 10.86 25.56
N GLU A 267 -17.08 9.76 26.10
CA GLU A 267 -16.58 8.40 25.82
C GLU A 267 -16.68 8.06 24.34
N SER A 268 -17.80 8.37 23.69
CA SER A 268 -18.03 8.12 22.26
C SER A 268 -16.96 8.74 21.37
N THR A 269 -16.59 10.00 21.65
CA THR A 269 -15.56 10.71 20.88
C THR A 269 -14.20 10.01 20.99
N ARG A 270 -13.79 9.69 22.23
CA ARG A 270 -12.49 9.05 22.49
C ARG A 270 -12.45 7.59 22.03
N GLN A 271 -13.54 6.86 22.19
CA GLN A 271 -13.69 5.51 21.66
C GLN A 271 -13.55 5.51 20.14
N SER A 272 -14.25 6.41 19.46
CA SER A 272 -14.17 6.53 17.99
C SER A 272 -12.74 6.79 17.52
N GLU A 273 -12.02 7.67 18.22
CA GLU A 273 -10.61 7.94 17.94
C GLU A 273 -9.70 6.73 18.20
N ALA A 274 -9.90 6.01 19.31
CA ALA A 274 -9.14 4.81 19.63
C ALA A 274 -9.37 3.71 18.58
N ILE A 275 -10.63 3.45 18.22
CA ILE A 275 -11.01 2.50 17.17
C ILE A 275 -10.37 2.88 15.82
N ARG A 276 -10.44 4.17 15.44
CA ARG A 276 -9.80 4.67 14.21
C ARG A 276 -8.28 4.43 14.24
N THR A 277 -7.64 4.69 15.37
CA THR A 277 -6.18 4.53 15.54
C THR A 277 -5.77 3.06 15.46
N ILE A 278 -6.51 2.15 16.09
CA ILE A 278 -6.29 0.70 15.97
C ILE A 278 -6.39 0.27 14.51
N ASN A 279 -7.45 0.67 13.81
CA ASN A 279 -7.65 0.31 12.41
C ASN A 279 -6.55 0.86 11.49
N LEU A 280 -6.07 2.09 11.74
CA LEU A 280 -4.93 2.65 11.02
C LEU A 280 -3.66 1.86 11.26
N LEU A 281 -3.38 1.47 12.50
CA LEU A 281 -2.20 0.67 12.83
C LEU A 281 -2.23 -0.69 12.12
N VAL A 282 -3.38 -1.37 12.12
CA VAL A 282 -3.57 -2.64 11.40
C VAL A 282 -3.32 -2.45 9.90
N ARG A 283 -3.95 -1.44 9.28
CA ARG A 283 -3.75 -1.16 7.85
C ARG A 283 -2.30 -0.83 7.51
N HIS A 284 -1.61 -0.08 8.35
CA HIS A 284 -0.19 0.22 8.17
C HIS A 284 0.63 -1.07 8.29
N ALA A 285 0.36 -1.91 9.29
CA ALA A 285 1.05 -3.19 9.44
C ALA A 285 0.86 -4.10 8.22
N ASP A 286 -0.37 -4.20 7.69
CA ASP A 286 -0.67 -4.97 6.49
C ASP A 286 0.03 -4.41 5.24
N LEU A 287 0.09 -3.08 5.12
CA LEU A 287 0.80 -2.41 4.03
C LEU A 287 2.30 -2.73 4.08
N HIS A 288 2.89 -2.66 5.27
CA HIS A 288 4.27 -3.07 5.48
C HIS A 288 4.43 -4.55 5.11
N ALA A 289 3.58 -5.46 5.59
CA ALA A 289 3.67 -6.89 5.27
C ALA A 289 3.33 -7.25 3.80
N SER A 290 3.11 -6.28 2.92
CA SER A 290 2.82 -6.48 1.49
C SER A 290 3.67 -5.62 0.54
N ALA A 291 4.53 -4.77 1.07
CA ALA A 291 5.37 -3.85 0.30
C ALA A 291 6.77 -3.65 0.90
N ILE A 292 7.72 -3.36 0.02
CA ILE A 292 9.06 -2.90 0.37
C ILE A 292 9.09 -1.37 0.24
N PHE A 293 9.80 -0.69 1.13
CA PHE A 293 10.05 0.74 0.98
C PHE A 293 11.47 0.93 0.45
N THR A 294 11.62 1.65 -0.65
CA THR A 294 12.94 2.01 -1.18
C THR A 294 13.67 2.94 -0.20
N PRO A 295 15.00 3.12 -0.36
CA PRO A 295 15.75 4.13 0.41
C PRO A 295 15.16 5.55 0.28
N ASN A 296 14.45 5.84 -0.81
CA ASN A 296 13.77 7.12 -1.06
C ASN A 296 12.33 7.14 -0.50
N HIS A 297 11.96 6.18 0.33
CA HIS A 297 10.62 6.00 0.91
C HIS A 297 9.50 5.77 -0.10
N ILE A 298 9.83 5.30 -1.31
CA ILE A 298 8.84 4.89 -2.30
C ILE A 298 8.35 3.50 -1.91
N MET A 299 7.04 3.31 -1.90
CA MET A 299 6.43 2.02 -1.61
C MET A 299 6.41 1.17 -2.89
N LEU A 300 7.10 0.04 -2.86
CA LEU A 300 7.10 -0.98 -3.91
C LEU A 300 6.23 -2.16 -3.49
N PRO A 301 5.09 -2.40 -4.15
CA PRO A 301 4.31 -3.60 -3.97
C PRO A 301 5.13 -4.86 -4.23
N LEU A 302 4.85 -5.95 -3.51
CA LEU A 302 5.53 -7.24 -3.71
C LEU A 302 5.47 -7.74 -5.17
N ALA A 303 4.36 -7.46 -5.87
CA ALA A 303 4.21 -7.82 -7.28
C ALA A 303 5.29 -7.16 -8.18
N GLU A 304 5.68 -5.93 -7.89
CA GLU A 304 6.74 -5.23 -8.64
C GLU A 304 8.12 -5.81 -8.33
N VAL A 305 8.33 -6.31 -7.10
CA VAL A 305 9.58 -6.98 -6.72
C VAL A 305 9.77 -8.29 -7.49
N HIS A 306 8.69 -9.06 -7.68
CA HIS A 306 8.74 -10.27 -8.50
C HIS A 306 8.93 -9.94 -9.98
N GLU A 307 8.22 -8.92 -10.46
CA GLU A 307 8.33 -8.47 -11.86
C GLU A 307 9.73 -7.91 -12.18
N ALA A 308 10.42 -7.31 -11.20
CA ALA A 308 11.77 -6.77 -11.38
C ALA A 308 12.77 -7.82 -11.91
N PHE A 309 12.68 -9.07 -11.43
CA PHE A 309 13.50 -10.16 -11.95
C PHE A 309 13.26 -10.40 -13.45
N HIS A 310 11.99 -10.57 -13.83
CA HIS A 310 11.60 -10.82 -15.22
C HIS A 310 11.96 -9.67 -16.14
N ARG A 311 11.81 -8.42 -15.65
CA ARG A 311 12.14 -7.23 -16.41
C ARG A 311 13.63 -7.05 -16.61
N TYR A 312 14.42 -7.33 -15.59
CA TYR A 312 15.88 -7.35 -15.74
C TYR A 312 16.30 -8.33 -16.84
N ASP A 313 15.81 -9.57 -16.79
CA ASP A 313 16.16 -10.60 -17.77
C ASP A 313 15.73 -10.21 -19.20
N ALA A 314 14.49 -9.74 -19.36
CA ALA A 314 13.97 -9.29 -20.65
C ALA A 314 14.79 -8.13 -21.23
N MET A 315 15.17 -7.13 -20.40
CA MET A 315 16.00 -6.01 -20.85
C MET A 315 17.39 -6.48 -21.28
N ARG A 316 18.00 -7.42 -20.54
CA ARG A 316 19.30 -7.99 -20.90
C ARG A 316 19.26 -8.73 -22.24
N ILE A 317 18.23 -9.52 -22.47
CA ILE A 317 18.01 -10.21 -23.74
C ILE A 317 17.87 -9.19 -24.87
N LEU A 318 17.01 -8.18 -24.70
CA LEU A 318 16.79 -7.15 -25.70
C LEU A 318 18.07 -6.34 -26.00
N CYS A 319 18.89 -6.01 -24.99
CA CYS A 319 20.20 -5.38 -25.21
C CYS A 319 21.09 -6.23 -26.11
N ALA A 320 21.17 -7.55 -25.87
CA ALA A 320 21.97 -8.46 -26.67
C ALA A 320 21.45 -8.57 -28.11
N GLU A 321 20.12 -8.62 -28.28
CA GLU A 321 19.47 -8.65 -29.60
C GLU A 321 19.74 -7.38 -30.39
N VAL A 322 19.62 -6.20 -29.77
CA VAL A 322 19.96 -4.91 -30.38
C VAL A 322 21.41 -4.91 -30.83
N VAL A 323 22.36 -5.26 -29.96
CA VAL A 323 23.79 -5.29 -30.32
C VAL A 323 24.06 -6.24 -31.49
N HIS A 324 23.49 -7.45 -31.46
CA HIS A 324 23.67 -8.43 -32.54
C HIS A 324 23.11 -7.91 -33.87
N ARG A 325 21.86 -7.45 -33.88
CA ARG A 325 21.21 -6.90 -35.07
C ARG A 325 21.93 -5.67 -35.60
N SER A 326 22.43 -4.81 -34.70
CA SER A 326 23.24 -3.64 -35.07
C SER A 326 24.52 -4.02 -35.79
N VAL A 327 25.26 -5.03 -35.29
CA VAL A 327 26.49 -5.50 -35.95
C VAL A 327 26.20 -6.08 -37.34
N ASP A 328 25.15 -6.90 -37.46
CA ASP A 328 24.79 -7.54 -38.73
C ASP A 328 24.34 -6.52 -39.78
N VAL A 329 23.45 -5.60 -39.40
CA VAL A 329 22.94 -4.59 -40.32
C VAL A 329 24.04 -3.59 -40.70
N GLN A 330 24.88 -3.17 -39.75
CA GLN A 330 26.00 -2.28 -40.02
C GLN A 330 26.98 -2.90 -41.02
N LYS A 331 27.35 -4.17 -40.81
CA LYS A 331 28.24 -4.90 -41.72
C LYS A 331 27.65 -5.00 -43.13
N THR A 332 26.34 -5.14 -43.24
CA THR A 332 25.66 -5.25 -44.54
C THR A 332 25.56 -3.89 -45.22
N MET A 333 25.15 -2.84 -44.51
CA MET A 333 25.13 -1.46 -45.02
C MET A 333 26.52 -0.99 -45.46
N ALA A 334 27.57 -1.30 -44.68
CA ALA A 334 28.95 -0.90 -44.99
C ALA A 334 29.45 -1.44 -46.34
N LYS A 335 28.98 -2.61 -46.79
CA LYS A 335 29.32 -3.13 -48.12
C LYS A 335 28.75 -2.24 -49.23
N HIS A 336 27.52 -1.76 -49.06
CA HIS A 336 26.88 -0.87 -50.02
C HIS A 336 27.46 0.54 -49.96
N VAL A 337 27.80 1.04 -48.78
CA VAL A 337 28.56 2.30 -48.60
C VAL A 337 29.87 2.24 -49.39
N ALA A 338 30.66 1.17 -49.26
CA ALA A 338 31.93 1.04 -49.97
C ALA A 338 31.77 1.01 -51.51
N VAL A 339 30.65 0.48 -52.01
CA VAL A 339 30.32 0.51 -53.45
C VAL A 339 30.01 1.94 -53.90
N LEU A 340 29.20 2.68 -53.14
CA LEU A 340 28.88 4.08 -53.42
C LEU A 340 30.09 5.01 -53.29
N GLU A 341 30.99 4.79 -52.34
CA GLU A 341 32.22 5.56 -52.20
C GLU A 341 33.15 5.39 -53.40
N LYS A 342 33.25 4.18 -53.95
CA LYS A 342 33.98 3.96 -55.21
C LYS A 342 33.37 4.72 -56.38
N ALA A 343 32.03 4.79 -56.44
CA ALA A 343 31.34 5.56 -57.46
C ALA A 343 31.59 7.05 -57.30
N ARG A 344 31.58 7.58 -56.06
CA ARG A 344 31.97 8.95 -55.75
C ARG A 344 33.38 9.25 -56.23
N ASP A 345 34.34 8.39 -55.91
CA ASP A 345 35.76 8.65 -56.21
C ASP A 345 36.08 8.49 -57.72
N ALA A 346 35.17 7.91 -58.51
CA ALA A 346 35.28 7.75 -59.96
C ALA A 346 34.65 8.90 -60.77
N VAL A 347 33.91 9.80 -60.11
CA VAL A 347 33.29 11.00 -60.68
C VAL A 347 34.14 12.22 -60.36
#